data_AF-A0A258B9V3-F1
#
_entry.id   AF-A0A258B9V3-F1
#
_cell.length_a   1.000
_cell.length_b   1.000
_cell.length_c   1.000
_cell.angle_alpha   90.00
_cell.angle_beta   90.00
_cell.angle_gamma   90.00
#
_symmetry.space_group_name_H-M   'P 1'
#
loop_
_entity.id
_entity.type
_entity.pdbx_description
1 polymer ?
#
loop_
_entity_poly.entity_id
_entity_poly.type
_entity_poly.pdbx_seq_one_letter_code
_entity_poly.pdbx_strand_id
1 'polypeptide(L)'
;MSRSLEELEARQKILQARAAHERTQFAEHFEPIEKPLSWADKGIDAFHFMKNNPVLWTSAFAVLAHYRPKLASKVLAVGWGGLKLLRGVKTLL
;
A
#
# COMPACT_ATOMS: atom_id res chain seq x y z
N MET A 1 -10.82 -40.71 -21.68
CA MET A 1 -9.78 -39.81 -21.17
C MET A 1 -8.48 -40.57 -21.10
N SER A 2 -7.32 -39.95 -21.36
CA SER A 2 -6.03 -40.63 -21.30
C SER A 2 -5.62 -40.85 -19.83
N ARG A 3 -5.04 -42.01 -19.51
CA ARG A 3 -4.48 -42.31 -18.17
C ARG A 3 -3.58 -41.20 -17.63
N SER A 4 -2.87 -40.51 -18.52
CA SER A 4 -2.02 -39.36 -18.19
C SER A 4 -2.78 -38.19 -17.57
N LEU A 5 -4.03 -37.94 -17.96
CA LEU A 5 -4.84 -36.85 -17.43
C LEU A 5 -5.36 -37.18 -16.03
N GLU A 6 -5.78 -38.42 -15.78
CA GLU A 6 -6.18 -38.88 -14.45
C GLU A 6 -5.02 -38.83 -13.44
N GLU A 7 -3.81 -39.21 -13.88
CA GLU A 7 -2.61 -39.18 -13.06
C GLU A 7 -2.15 -37.73 -12.75
N LEU A 8 -2.31 -36.83 -13.73
CA LEU A 8 -2.07 -35.40 -13.55
C LEU A 8 -3.08 -34.76 -12.59
N GLU A 9 -4.36 -35.11 -12.70
CA GLU A 9 -5.40 -34.62 -11.79
C GLU A 9 -5.16 -35.08 -10.35
N ALA A 10 -4.78 -36.35 -10.16
CA ALA A 10 -4.42 -36.88 -8.85
C ALA A 10 -3.23 -36.13 -8.24
N ARG A 11 -2.16 -35.88 -9.02
CA ARG A 11 -1.02 -35.07 -8.58
C ARG A 11 -1.42 -33.63 -8.28
N GLN A 12 -2.27 -33.03 -9.10
CA GLN A 12 -2.75 -31.67 -8.88
C GLN A 12 -3.48 -31.55 -7.54
N LYS A 13 -4.37 -32.50 -7.22
CA LYS A 13 -5.09 -32.51 -5.93
C LYS A 13 -4.14 -32.64 -4.74
N ILE A 14 -3.12 -33.51 -4.83
CA ILE A 14 -2.11 -33.67 -3.79
C ILE A 14 -1.32 -32.36 -3.59
N LEU A 15 -0.88 -31.73 -4.68
CA LEU A 15 -0.14 -30.47 -4.63
C LEU A 15 -0.99 -29.32 -4.08
N GLN A 16 -2.28 -29.26 -4.45
CA GLN A 16 -3.21 -28.26 -3.91
C GLN A 16 -3.43 -28.45 -2.41
N ALA A 17 -3.61 -29.69 -1.95
CA ALA A 17 -3.75 -29.99 -0.53
C ALA A 17 -2.50 -29.57 0.27
N ARG A 18 -1.31 -29.83 -0.29
CA ARG A 18 -0.04 -29.44 0.32
C ARG A 18 0.12 -27.92 0.37
N ALA A 19 -0.16 -27.22 -0.73
CA ALA A 19 -0.09 -25.76 -0.78
C ALA A 19 -1.11 -25.10 0.17
N ALA A 20 -2.30 -25.69 0.34
CA ALA A 20 -3.28 -25.21 1.31
C ALA A 20 -2.76 -25.36 2.75
N HIS A 21 -2.13 -26.48 3.08
CA HIS A 21 -1.53 -26.72 4.39
C HIS A 21 -0.35 -25.76 4.67
N GLU A 22 0.50 -25.52 3.69
CA GLU A 22 1.60 -24.56 3.80
C GLU A 22 1.09 -23.13 4.01
N ARG A 23 0.03 -22.71 3.29
CA ARG A 23 -0.61 -21.40 3.51
C ARG A 23 -1.16 -21.24 4.92
N THR A 24 -1.77 -22.28 5.49
CA THR A 24 -2.26 -22.22 6.88
C THR A 24 -1.11 -22.09 7.88
N GLN A 25 0.00 -22.82 7.67
CA GLN A 25 1.19 -22.69 8.51
C GLN A 25 1.84 -21.32 8.41
N PHE A 26 1.88 -20.73 7.20
CA PHE A 26 2.35 -19.36 7.05
C PHE A 26 1.43 -18.36 7.74
N ALA A 27 0.10 -18.49 7.60
CA ALA A 27 -0.86 -17.59 8.21
C ALA A 27 -0.71 -17.52 9.75
N GLU A 28 -0.45 -18.65 10.41
CA GLU A 28 -0.18 -18.70 11.86
C GLU A 28 1.03 -17.85 12.28
N HIS A 29 2.04 -17.73 11.42
CA HIS A 29 3.22 -16.91 11.67
C HIS A 29 3.07 -15.45 11.22
N PHE A 30 2.14 -15.16 10.31
CA PHE A 30 1.91 -13.82 9.78
C PHE A 30 0.79 -13.04 10.51
N GLU A 31 -0.04 -13.68 11.35
CA GLU A 31 -1.07 -13.02 12.16
C GLU A 31 -0.62 -11.69 12.84
N PRO A 32 0.60 -11.57 13.42
CA PRO A 32 1.04 -10.32 14.04
C PRO A 32 1.31 -9.20 13.04
N ILE A 33 1.62 -9.54 11.79
CA ILE A 33 2.08 -8.63 10.73
C ILE A 33 0.95 -8.34 9.72
N GLU A 34 -0.13 -9.13 9.71
CA GLU A 34 -1.32 -8.87 8.89
C GLU A 34 -2.00 -7.55 9.23
N LYS A 35 -2.09 -7.17 10.50
CA LYS A 35 -2.67 -5.88 10.92
C LYS A 35 -1.91 -4.66 10.38
N PRO A 36 -0.57 -4.55 10.55
CA PRO A 36 0.17 -3.44 9.98
C PRO A 36 0.19 -3.46 8.45
N LEU A 37 0.24 -4.64 7.79
CA LEU A 37 0.14 -4.70 6.33
C LEU A 37 -1.24 -4.27 5.81
N SER A 38 -2.32 -4.71 6.45
CA SER A 38 -3.67 -4.25 6.11
C SER A 38 -3.82 -2.74 6.26
N TRP A 39 -3.15 -2.15 7.25
CA TRP A 39 -3.14 -0.70 7.43
C TRP A 39 -2.34 0.01 6.34
N ALA A 40 -1.23 -0.58 5.88
CA ALA A 40 -0.48 -0.07 4.73
C ALA A 40 -1.34 -0.11 3.45
N ASP A 41 -2.04 -1.21 3.20
CA ASP A 41 -2.91 -1.38 2.03
C ASP A 41 -4.07 -0.36 2.05
N LYS A 42 -4.74 -0.22 3.21
CA LYS A 42 -5.75 0.83 3.43
C LYS A 42 -5.18 2.24 3.29
N GLY A 43 -3.94 2.45 3.70
CA GLY A 43 -3.23 3.72 3.55
C GLY A 43 -2.96 4.06 2.09
N ILE A 44 -2.57 3.07 1.29
CA ILE A 44 -2.38 3.20 -0.15
C ILE A 44 -3.72 3.50 -0.84
N ASP A 45 -4.80 2.85 -0.43
CA ASP A 45 -6.14 3.13 -0.95
C ASP A 45 -6.61 4.55 -0.61
N ALA A 46 -6.42 4.98 0.65
CA ALA A 46 -6.73 6.34 1.06
C ALA A 46 -5.90 7.39 0.28
N PHE A 47 -4.62 7.10 0.03
CA PHE A 47 -3.76 7.94 -0.79
C PHE A 47 -4.27 8.03 -2.24
N HIS A 48 -4.62 6.89 -2.86
CA HIS A 48 -5.18 6.87 -4.21
C HIS A 48 -6.51 7.62 -4.29
N PHE A 49 -7.39 7.43 -3.30
CA PHE A 49 -8.65 8.16 -3.21
C PHE A 49 -8.43 9.68 -3.12
N MET A 50 -7.50 10.13 -2.29
CA MET A 50 -7.15 11.54 -2.17
C MET A 50 -6.49 12.10 -3.44
N LYS A 51 -5.63 11.31 -4.11
CA LYS A 51 -4.99 11.67 -5.38
C LYS A 51 -6.02 11.84 -6.50
N ASN A 52 -6.98 10.93 -6.59
CA ASN A 52 -8.00 10.92 -7.64
C ASN A 52 -9.08 11.98 -7.43
N ASN A 53 -9.20 12.53 -6.22
CA ASN A 53 -10.20 13.55 -5.88
C ASN A 53 -9.50 14.86 -5.46
N PRO A 54 -9.04 15.68 -6.42
CA PRO A 54 -8.28 16.89 -6.12
C PRO A 54 -9.03 17.91 -5.25
N VAL A 55 -10.36 17.89 -5.29
CA VAL A 55 -11.22 18.72 -4.44
C VAL A 55 -10.99 18.44 -2.96
N LEU A 56 -10.73 17.20 -2.55
CA LEU A 56 -10.62 16.82 -1.13
C LEU A 56 -9.38 17.40 -0.46
N TRP A 57 -8.21 17.26 -1.09
CA TRP A 57 -6.98 17.78 -0.50
C TRP A 57 -6.91 19.31 -0.62
N THR A 58 -7.47 19.88 -1.70
CA THR A 58 -7.54 21.35 -1.85
C THR A 58 -8.53 21.97 -0.87
N SER A 59 -9.69 21.36 -0.62
CA SER A 59 -10.64 21.83 0.40
C SER A 59 -10.08 21.67 1.80
N ALA A 60 -9.43 20.55 2.11
CA ALA A 60 -8.75 20.35 3.38
C ALA A 60 -7.64 21.39 3.61
N PHE A 61 -6.85 21.69 2.58
CA PHE A 61 -5.82 22.73 2.65
C PHE A 61 -6.43 24.13 2.76
N ALA A 62 -7.53 24.43 2.07
CA ALA A 62 -8.22 25.71 2.15
C ALA A 62 -8.76 25.95 3.57
N VAL A 63 -9.37 24.94 4.19
CA VAL A 63 -9.80 24.98 5.59
C VAL A 63 -8.59 25.21 6.51
N LEU A 64 -7.50 24.45 6.33
CA LEU A 64 -6.28 24.61 7.12
C LEU A 64 -5.69 26.03 7.00
N ALA A 65 -5.63 26.55 5.78
CA ALA A 65 -5.12 27.88 5.49
C ALA A 65 -6.01 28.98 6.10
N HIS A 66 -7.33 28.76 6.09
CA HIS A 66 -8.30 29.69 6.66
C HIS A 66 -8.20 29.74 8.19
N TYR A 67 -8.18 28.59 8.87
CA TYR A 67 -8.18 28.55 10.34
C TYR A 67 -6.79 28.69 10.97
N ARG A 68 -5.73 28.22 10.31
CA ARG A 68 -4.36 28.20 10.86
C ARG A 68 -3.32 28.55 9.78
N PRO A 69 -3.29 29.80 9.30
CA PRO A 69 -2.39 30.22 8.22
C PRO A 69 -0.90 30.02 8.56
N LYS A 70 -0.51 30.19 9.83
CA LYS A 70 0.87 29.96 10.31
C LYS A 70 1.30 28.49 10.26
N LEU A 71 0.36 27.54 10.30
CA LEU A 71 0.65 26.10 10.14
C LEU A 71 0.71 25.75 8.66
N ALA A 72 -0.20 26.30 7.84
CA ALA A 72 -0.18 26.11 6.39
C ALA A 72 1.16 26.58 5.78
N SER A 73 1.68 27.73 6.21
CA SER A 73 2.98 28.23 5.74
C SER A 73 4.15 27.32 6.15
N LYS A 74 4.11 26.73 7.35
CA LYS A 74 5.10 25.73 7.79
C LYS A 74 5.04 24.45 6.97
N VAL A 75 3.83 23.94 6.71
CA VAL A 75 3.62 22.76 5.86
C VAL A 75 4.17 23.00 4.45
N LEU A 76 3.90 24.17 3.87
CA LEU A 76 4.47 24.58 2.59
C LEU A 76 6.01 24.67 2.65
N ALA A 77 6.58 25.27 3.69
CA ALA A 77 8.03 25.39 3.84
C ALA A 77 8.72 24.02 3.96
N VAL A 78 8.13 23.09 4.71
CA VAL A 78 8.62 21.71 4.83
C VAL A 78 8.47 20.97 3.50
N GLY A 79 7.33 21.13 2.81
CA GLY A 79 7.12 20.57 1.47
C GLY A 79 8.13 21.08 0.44
N TRP A 80 8.47 22.36 0.49
CA TRP A 80 9.50 22.97 -0.36
C TRP A 80 10.91 22.45 -0.03
N GLY A 81 11.24 22.30 1.26
CA GLY A 81 12.49 21.70 1.72
C GLY A 81 12.65 20.25 1.23
N GLY A 82 11.59 19.43 1.36
CA GLY A 82 11.57 18.05 0.88
C GLY A 82 11.73 17.96 -0.64
N LEU A 83 11.04 18.82 -1.40
CA LEU A 83 11.19 18.88 -2.86
C LEU A 83 12.62 19.26 -3.27
N LYS A 84 13.26 20.17 -2.54
CA LYS A 84 14.65 20.59 -2.79
C LYS A 84 15.63 19.43 -2.55
N LEU A 85 15.43 18.64 -1.51
CA LEU A 85 16.23 17.44 -1.24
C LEU A 85 16.04 16.38 -2.32
N LEU A 86 14.79 16.11 -2.73
CA LEU A 86 14.49 15.16 -3.81
C LEU A 86 15.12 15.59 -5.15
N ARG A 87 15.07 16.89 -5.47
CA ARG A 87 15.74 17.44 -6.65
C ARG A 87 17.26 17.32 -6.54
N GLY A 88 17.83 17.60 -5.36
CA GLY A 88 19.26 17.46 -5.09
C GLY A 88 19.79 16.04 -5.28
N VAL A 89 19.02 15.04 -4.81
CA VAL A 89 19.35 13.63 -5.00
C VAL A 89 19.25 13.21 -6.47
N LYS A 90 18.25 13.70 -7.21
CA LYS A 90 18.14 13.45 -8.68
C LYS A 90 19.27 14.05 -9.51
N THR A 91 19.94 15.10 -9.02
CA THR A 91 21.13 15.67 -9.66
C THR A 91 22.44 14.96 -9.32
N LEU A 92 22.44 14.08 -8.31
CA LEU A 92 23.61 13.30 -7.87
C LEU A 92 23.60 11.85 -8.39
N LEU A 93 22.48 11.39 -8.94
CA LEU A 93 22.33 10.15 -9.70
C LEU A 93 22.48 10.45 -11.19
#